data_AF-A0A7M2TH05-F1
#
_entry.id   AF-A0A7M2TH05-F1
#
_cell.length_a   1.000
_cell.length_b   1.000
_cell.length_c   1.000
_cell.angle_alpha   90.00
_cell.angle_beta   90.00
_cell.angle_gamma   90.00
#
_symmetry.space_group_name_H-M   'P 1'
#
loop_
_entity.id
_entity.type
_entity.pdbx_description
1 polymer ?
#
loop_
_entity_poly.entity_id
_entity_poly.type
_entity_poly.pdbx_seq_one_letter_code
_entity_poly.pdbx_strand_id
1 'polypeptide(L)'
;MSSPARAVEMESGTFSVVSEVGDPVGGGYSYAYTDGEGAADAMYAGWDDAMNRLTVIVLGANGDRWDVVMGAAYGEQLAPGTYTGASDTPAFGAPRLSVSGTFYGCESEGSFTIDRMVLGPRGYVEALDASFEQNCVGHDPGLTGQVHLTNPPPPAELALDVDVAATGTVGIDGKATVHGTVTCTEPADVLVNGRIDQVGRSGLATASYYTRVDCAPGTPAAWTATATPSGSVPFEKGDAVVEFKGQATDPVYGHTVVTGLGTADVSLRRS
;
A
#
# COMPACT_ATOMS: atom_id res chain seq x y z
N MET A 1 -12.98 9.43 -19.64
CA MET A 1 -13.30 8.60 -18.46
C MET A 1 -12.07 7.76 -18.20
N SER A 2 -11.20 8.19 -17.29
CA SER A 2 -10.08 7.35 -16.85
C SER A 2 -10.66 6.24 -16.00
N SER A 3 -10.41 4.98 -16.38
CA SER A 3 -10.63 3.85 -15.47
C SER A 3 -9.88 4.14 -14.16
N PRO A 4 -10.54 4.03 -13.00
CA PRO A 4 -9.78 3.95 -11.76
C PRO A 4 -8.94 2.67 -11.80
N ALA A 5 -7.85 2.69 -11.03
CA ALA A 5 -6.98 1.55 -10.77
C ALA A 5 -7.81 0.26 -10.63
N ARG A 6 -7.33 -0.82 -11.25
CA ARG A 6 -7.93 -2.15 -11.12
C ARG A 6 -7.99 -2.51 -9.64
N ALA A 7 -9.11 -2.21 -8.98
CA ALA A 7 -9.51 -2.96 -7.81
C ALA A 7 -9.55 -4.41 -8.29
N VAL A 8 -8.67 -5.24 -7.74
CA VAL A 8 -8.71 -6.67 -8.00
C VAL A 8 -10.08 -7.10 -7.51
N GLU A 9 -10.95 -7.53 -8.43
CA GLU A 9 -12.22 -8.13 -8.04
C GLU A 9 -11.90 -9.31 -7.11
N MET A 10 -12.68 -9.41 -6.05
CA MET A 10 -12.53 -10.49 -5.09
C MET A 10 -12.77 -11.82 -5.83
N GLU A 11 -11.91 -12.81 -5.64
CA GLU A 11 -12.06 -14.09 -6.35
C GLU A 11 -13.29 -14.82 -5.83
N SER A 12 -13.43 -14.89 -4.51
CA SER A 12 -14.66 -15.36 -3.87
C SER A 12 -14.76 -14.91 -2.42
N GLY A 13 -15.98 -14.79 -1.92
CA GLY A 13 -16.21 -14.87 -0.50
C GLY A 13 -17.67 -14.91 -0.11
N THR A 14 -17.87 -15.20 1.16
CA THR A 14 -19.16 -15.37 1.78
C THR A 14 -19.15 -14.70 3.13
N PHE A 15 -20.22 -14.00 3.44
CA PHE A 15 -20.46 -13.44 4.75
C PHE A 15 -21.83 -13.89 5.23
N SER A 16 -21.92 -14.37 6.47
CA SER A 16 -23.20 -14.72 7.08
C SER A 16 -23.29 -14.26 8.52
N VAL A 17 -24.49 -13.85 8.92
CA VAL A 17 -24.82 -13.44 10.29
C VAL A 17 -26.13 -14.08 10.70
N VAL A 18 -26.18 -14.60 11.92
CA VAL A 18 -27.41 -15.02 12.60
C VAL A 18 -27.54 -14.18 13.85
N SER A 19 -28.56 -13.33 13.85
CA SER A 19 -28.93 -12.47 14.98
C SER A 19 -30.13 -13.08 15.70
N GLU A 20 -30.06 -13.13 17.02
CA GLU A 20 -31.17 -13.62 17.86
C GLU A 20 -32.23 -12.53 18.09
N VAL A 21 -33.48 -12.94 18.35
CA VAL A 21 -34.64 -12.01 18.45
C VAL A 21 -34.46 -11.03 19.60
N GLY A 22 -34.22 -9.76 19.27
CA GLY A 22 -34.01 -8.68 20.24
C GLY A 22 -32.59 -8.08 20.21
N ASP A 23 -31.67 -8.68 19.46
CA ASP A 23 -30.37 -8.08 19.15
C ASP A 23 -30.56 -6.82 18.29
N PRO A 24 -30.03 -5.66 18.71
CA PRO A 24 -30.24 -4.41 17.99
C PRO A 24 -29.44 -4.29 16.68
N VAL A 25 -28.42 -5.13 16.46
CA VAL A 25 -27.57 -5.05 15.26
C VAL A 25 -28.21 -5.75 14.07
N GLY A 26 -28.63 -7.01 14.24
CA GLY A 26 -29.26 -7.82 13.18
C GLY A 26 -30.77 -8.02 13.36
N GLY A 27 -31.38 -7.45 14.41
CA GLY A 27 -32.84 -7.40 14.57
C GLY A 27 -33.54 -8.75 14.71
N GLY A 28 -32.82 -9.83 15.01
CA GLY A 28 -33.37 -11.19 15.06
C GLY A 28 -33.47 -11.91 13.72
N TYR A 29 -32.74 -11.45 12.70
CA TYR A 29 -32.75 -12.04 11.36
C TYR A 29 -31.43 -12.75 11.03
N SER A 30 -31.47 -13.53 9.94
CA SER A 30 -30.28 -14.12 9.34
C SER A 30 -29.98 -13.43 8.01
N TYR A 31 -28.69 -13.21 7.75
CA TYR A 31 -28.18 -12.51 6.58
C TYR A 31 -27.10 -13.35 5.92
N ALA A 32 -27.04 -13.32 4.59
CA ALA A 32 -26.03 -14.00 3.81
C ALA A 32 -25.73 -13.21 2.54
N TYR A 33 -24.46 -13.04 2.25
CA TYR A 33 -23.96 -12.32 1.07
C TYR A 33 -22.80 -13.10 0.46
N THR A 34 -22.62 -12.93 -0.84
CA THR A 34 -21.54 -13.57 -1.59
C THR A 34 -20.90 -12.57 -2.54
N ASP A 35 -19.59 -12.58 -2.62
CA ASP A 35 -18.81 -11.82 -3.61
C ASP A 35 -17.99 -12.78 -4.47
N GLY A 36 -17.64 -12.36 -5.68
CA GLY A 36 -16.99 -13.16 -6.72
C GLY A 36 -17.58 -12.92 -8.10
N GLU A 37 -17.13 -13.70 -9.08
CA GLU A 37 -17.58 -13.57 -10.48
C GLU A 37 -19.12 -13.66 -10.60
N GLY A 38 -19.73 -12.58 -11.09
CA GLY A 38 -21.18 -12.50 -11.32
C GLY A 38 -22.02 -12.28 -10.05
N ALA A 39 -21.40 -12.07 -8.90
CA ALA A 39 -22.08 -11.66 -7.68
C ALA A 39 -22.67 -10.24 -7.81
N ALA A 40 -23.76 -9.99 -7.09
CA ALA A 40 -24.36 -8.66 -7.00
C ALA A 40 -23.95 -7.91 -5.72
N ASP A 41 -23.55 -8.64 -4.68
CA ASP A 41 -22.98 -8.08 -3.46
C ASP A 41 -21.48 -7.81 -3.66
N ALA A 42 -20.90 -6.98 -2.80
CA ALA A 42 -19.47 -6.71 -2.80
C ALA A 42 -18.90 -6.85 -1.39
N MET A 43 -17.68 -7.37 -1.29
CA MET A 43 -16.94 -7.52 -0.05
C MET A 43 -15.54 -6.90 -0.19
N TYR A 44 -15.10 -6.23 0.87
CA TYR A 44 -13.79 -5.62 0.93
C TYR A 44 -13.14 -5.99 2.25
N ALA A 45 -11.89 -6.44 2.21
CA ALA A 45 -11.11 -6.66 3.41
C ALA A 45 -9.80 -5.88 3.33
N GLY A 46 -9.41 -5.31 4.45
CA GLY A 46 -8.15 -4.60 4.59
C GLY A 46 -7.60 -4.73 6.00
N TRP A 47 -6.28 -4.72 6.13
CA TRP A 47 -5.63 -4.72 7.43
C TRP A 47 -4.78 -3.47 7.63
N ASP A 48 -4.47 -3.13 8.87
CA ASP A 48 -3.70 -1.92 9.19
C ASP A 48 -2.17 -2.12 9.15
N ASP A 49 -1.46 -1.03 8.86
CA ASP A 49 0.01 -1.03 8.82
C ASP A 49 0.65 -1.27 10.21
N ALA A 50 -0.11 -1.04 11.29
CA ALA A 50 0.28 -1.35 12.67
C ALA A 50 0.18 -2.83 13.02
N MET A 51 -0.32 -3.61 12.07
CA MET A 51 -0.40 -5.05 12.08
C MET A 51 -1.35 -5.67 13.10
N ASN A 52 -2.30 -4.90 13.61
CA ASN A 52 -3.10 -5.26 14.77
C ASN A 52 -4.61 -5.23 14.52
N ARG A 53 -5.06 -4.77 13.34
CA ARG A 53 -6.50 -4.67 13.01
C ARG A 53 -6.80 -5.08 11.57
N LEU A 54 -7.86 -5.87 11.44
CA LEU A 54 -8.49 -6.29 10.20
C LEU A 54 -9.90 -5.71 10.13
N THR A 55 -10.27 -5.17 8.97
CA THR A 55 -11.60 -4.65 8.68
C THR A 55 -12.17 -5.38 7.48
N VAL A 56 -13.41 -5.85 7.60
CA VAL A 56 -14.22 -6.38 6.49
C VAL A 56 -15.44 -5.49 6.33
N ILE A 57 -15.73 -5.11 5.10
CA ILE A 57 -16.93 -4.35 4.70
C ILE A 57 -17.71 -5.20 3.72
N VAL A 58 -19.00 -5.37 3.95
CA VAL A 58 -19.92 -6.05 3.03
C VAL A 58 -20.98 -5.06 2.58
N LEU A 59 -21.18 -4.97 1.27
CA LEU A 59 -22.21 -4.15 0.64
C LEU A 59 -23.19 -5.09 -0.06
N GLY A 60 -24.39 -5.22 0.49
CA GLY A 60 -25.44 -6.03 -0.12
C GLY A 60 -26.09 -5.31 -1.29
N ALA A 61 -26.45 -6.05 -2.34
CA ALA A 61 -27.18 -5.51 -3.50
C ALA A 61 -28.55 -4.89 -3.11
N ASN A 62 -29.08 -5.31 -1.97
CA ASN A 62 -30.30 -4.78 -1.37
C ASN A 62 -30.11 -3.45 -0.62
N GLY A 63 -28.88 -2.91 -0.58
CA GLY A 63 -28.53 -1.69 0.13
C GLY A 63 -28.06 -1.92 1.57
N ASP A 64 -27.93 -3.17 2.01
CA ASP A 64 -27.36 -3.47 3.30
C ASP A 64 -25.87 -3.15 3.37
N ARG A 65 -25.40 -2.85 4.58
CA ARG A 65 -23.99 -2.68 4.87
C ARG A 65 -23.62 -3.36 6.17
N TRP A 66 -22.53 -4.12 6.15
CA TRP A 66 -21.91 -4.67 7.33
C TRP A 66 -20.47 -4.20 7.44
N ASP A 67 -20.05 -3.87 8.65
CA ASP A 67 -18.66 -3.56 8.98
C ASP A 67 -18.26 -4.48 10.14
N VAL A 68 -17.20 -5.27 9.93
CA VAL A 68 -16.61 -6.15 10.93
C VAL A 68 -15.17 -5.71 11.16
N VAL A 69 -14.85 -5.38 12.39
CA VAL A 69 -13.50 -5.02 12.82
C VAL A 69 -13.02 -6.04 13.82
N MET A 70 -11.94 -6.74 13.50
CA MET A 70 -11.25 -7.67 14.38
C MET A 70 -9.85 -7.13 14.67
N GLY A 71 -9.39 -7.20 15.91
CA GLY A 71 -8.05 -6.75 16.26
C GLY A 71 -7.48 -7.49 17.46
N ALA A 72 -6.15 -7.63 17.47
CA ALA A 72 -5.43 -8.13 18.63
C ALA A 72 -5.36 -7.04 19.71
N ALA A 73 -4.82 -7.40 20.87
CA ALA A 73 -4.48 -6.42 21.89
C ALA A 73 -3.53 -5.36 21.32
N TYR A 74 -3.61 -4.14 21.85
CA TYR A 74 -2.77 -3.04 21.38
C TYR A 74 -1.28 -3.39 21.48
N GLY A 75 -0.55 -3.25 20.37
CA GLY A 75 0.87 -3.58 20.28
C GLY A 75 1.16 -5.05 19.98
N GLU A 76 0.14 -5.89 19.90
CA GLU A 76 0.25 -7.27 19.43
C GLU A 76 -0.13 -7.38 17.96
N GLN A 77 0.51 -8.32 17.27
CA GLN A 77 0.19 -8.63 15.90
C GLN A 77 -1.04 -9.53 15.84
N LEU A 78 -2.02 -9.16 15.01
CA LEU A 78 -3.15 -10.04 14.71
C LEU A 78 -2.66 -11.24 13.90
N ALA A 79 -3.00 -12.44 14.35
CA ALA A 79 -2.64 -13.72 13.75
C ALA A 79 -3.78 -14.75 13.88
N PRO A 80 -3.76 -15.88 13.13
CA PRO A 80 -4.69 -16.98 13.37
C PRO A 80 -4.71 -17.43 14.84
N GLY A 81 -5.90 -17.62 15.38
CA GLY A 81 -6.12 -17.90 16.79
C GLY A 81 -7.49 -17.43 17.29
N THR A 82 -7.80 -17.76 18.54
CA THR A 82 -9.03 -17.36 19.22
C THR A 82 -8.76 -16.21 20.17
N TYR A 83 -9.59 -15.17 20.07
CA TYR A 83 -9.52 -13.94 20.85
C TYR A 83 -10.81 -13.81 21.66
N THR A 84 -10.71 -14.01 22.97
CA THR A 84 -11.83 -13.94 23.91
C THR A 84 -11.84 -12.62 24.66
N GLY A 85 -13.01 -12.18 25.12
CA GLY A 85 -13.13 -10.91 25.85
C GLY A 85 -12.86 -9.70 24.95
N ALA A 86 -13.21 -9.82 23.67
CA ALA A 86 -13.09 -8.76 22.71
C ALA A 86 -14.23 -7.75 22.89
N SER A 87 -13.97 -6.48 22.59
CA SER A 87 -14.97 -5.41 22.68
C SER A 87 -14.78 -4.38 21.57
N ASP A 88 -15.82 -3.60 21.26
CA ASP A 88 -15.75 -2.50 20.29
C ASP A 88 -14.87 -1.34 20.81
N THR A 89 -14.83 -1.18 22.14
CA THR A 89 -14.06 -0.20 22.91
C THR A 89 -13.11 -0.90 23.90
N PRO A 90 -12.11 -1.65 23.41
CA PRO A 90 -11.33 -2.56 24.25
C PRO A 90 -10.48 -1.82 25.29
N ALA A 91 -10.43 -2.39 26.49
CA ALA A 91 -9.47 -2.01 27.52
C ALA A 91 -8.02 -2.28 27.05
N PHE A 92 -7.04 -1.66 27.72
CA PHE A 92 -5.64 -1.94 27.42
C PHE A 92 -5.32 -3.42 27.64
N GLY A 93 -4.77 -4.08 26.62
CA GLY A 93 -4.47 -5.51 26.64
C GLY A 93 -5.63 -6.43 26.23
N ALA A 94 -6.80 -5.88 25.87
CA ALA A 94 -7.92 -6.67 25.36
C ALA A 94 -7.99 -6.63 23.81
N PRO A 95 -8.45 -7.71 23.16
CA PRO A 95 -8.69 -7.72 21.73
C PRO A 95 -9.89 -6.86 21.35
N ARG A 96 -9.97 -6.50 20.06
CA ARG A 96 -11.07 -5.71 19.49
C ARG A 96 -12.01 -6.56 18.67
N LEU A 97 -13.31 -6.42 18.91
CA LEU A 97 -14.36 -6.91 18.02
C LEU A 97 -15.44 -5.83 17.90
N SER A 98 -15.76 -5.41 16.69
CA SER A 98 -16.89 -4.52 16.44
C SER A 98 -17.62 -4.99 15.20
N VAL A 99 -18.88 -5.36 15.37
CA VAL A 99 -19.78 -5.76 14.29
C VAL A 99 -20.93 -4.76 14.26
N SER A 100 -21.07 -4.05 13.15
CA SER A 100 -22.21 -3.17 12.86
C SER A 100 -22.88 -3.57 11.56
N GLY A 101 -24.21 -3.48 11.54
CA GLY A 101 -25.05 -3.72 10.37
C GLY A 101 -25.63 -2.43 9.80
N THR A 102 -26.58 -2.58 8.86
CA THR A 102 -27.15 -1.48 8.06
C THR A 102 -27.77 -0.36 8.89
N PHE A 103 -28.27 -0.68 10.08
CA PHE A 103 -29.07 0.26 10.88
C PHE A 103 -28.35 0.76 12.14
N TYR A 104 -27.51 -0.06 12.80
CA TYR A 104 -26.85 0.29 14.07
C TYR A 104 -25.57 -0.54 14.34
N GLY A 105 -24.67 0.04 15.13
CA GLY A 105 -23.71 -0.69 15.97
C GLY A 105 -24.12 -0.58 17.44
N CYS A 106 -23.45 -1.32 18.32
CA CYS A 106 -23.64 -1.24 19.76
C CYS A 106 -22.29 -1.31 20.49
N GLU A 107 -22.26 -0.82 21.73
CA GLU A 107 -21.19 -1.18 22.66
C GLU A 107 -21.30 -2.69 22.91
N SER A 108 -20.20 -3.40 22.73
CA SER A 108 -20.26 -4.84 22.61
C SER A 108 -19.12 -5.58 23.29
N GLU A 109 -19.42 -6.82 23.66
CA GLU A 109 -18.47 -7.81 24.13
C GLU A 109 -18.63 -9.10 23.32
N GLY A 110 -17.55 -9.85 23.16
CA GLY A 110 -17.61 -11.07 22.38
C GLY A 110 -16.30 -11.81 22.23
N SER A 111 -16.27 -12.67 21.23
CA SER A 111 -15.09 -13.42 20.85
C SER A 111 -15.03 -13.59 19.34
N PHE A 112 -13.84 -13.80 18.82
CA PHE A 112 -13.66 -14.20 17.43
C PHE A 112 -12.54 -15.21 17.31
N THR A 113 -12.62 -16.03 16.28
CA THR A 113 -11.57 -16.99 15.89
C THR A 113 -11.21 -16.71 14.45
N ILE A 114 -9.90 -16.61 14.19
CA ILE A 114 -9.32 -16.57 12.86
C ILE A 114 -8.70 -17.94 12.62
N ASP A 115 -9.34 -18.75 11.78
CA ASP A 115 -8.84 -20.07 11.41
C ASP A 115 -7.73 -19.95 10.35
N ARG A 116 -7.90 -19.01 9.42
CA ARG A 116 -6.95 -18.72 8.36
C ARG A 116 -6.86 -17.23 8.13
N MET A 117 -5.63 -16.75 7.98
CA MET A 117 -5.36 -15.40 7.52
C MET A 117 -4.07 -15.39 6.71
N VAL A 118 -4.16 -14.88 5.48
CA VAL A 118 -3.02 -14.67 4.59
C VAL A 118 -3.06 -13.20 4.18
N LEU A 119 -2.01 -12.48 4.52
CA LEU A 119 -1.89 -11.04 4.31
C LEU A 119 -0.84 -10.75 3.25
N GLY A 120 -1.11 -9.73 2.43
CA GLY A 120 -0.17 -9.16 1.48
C GLY A 120 0.31 -7.77 1.91
N PRO A 121 1.08 -7.10 1.04
CA PRO A 121 1.57 -5.75 1.30
C PRO A 121 0.41 -4.74 1.37
N ARG A 122 0.63 -3.61 2.06
CA ARG A 122 -0.21 -2.40 1.99
C ARG A 122 -1.70 -2.64 2.25
N GLY A 123 -2.02 -3.42 3.26
CA GLY A 123 -3.41 -3.68 3.62
C GLY A 123 -4.07 -4.83 2.86
N TYR A 124 -3.38 -5.48 1.91
CA TYR A 124 -3.97 -6.57 1.12
C TYR A 124 -4.29 -7.80 2.00
N VAL A 125 -5.48 -8.35 1.82
CA VAL A 125 -5.92 -9.60 2.46
C VAL A 125 -6.11 -10.63 1.36
N GLU A 126 -5.21 -11.60 1.28
CA GLU A 126 -5.28 -12.68 0.28
C GLU A 126 -6.31 -13.74 0.69
N ALA A 127 -6.36 -14.09 1.97
CA ALA A 127 -7.35 -15.03 2.47
C ALA A 127 -7.73 -14.74 3.92
N LEU A 128 -9.00 -14.98 4.24
CA LEU A 128 -9.53 -14.88 5.59
C LEU A 128 -10.62 -15.93 5.79
N ASP A 129 -10.48 -16.73 6.84
CA ASP A 129 -11.54 -17.57 7.39
C ASP A 129 -11.65 -17.20 8.88
N ALA A 130 -12.78 -16.58 9.25
CA ALA A 130 -13.01 -16.16 10.62
C ALA A 130 -14.47 -16.31 11.03
N SER A 131 -14.68 -16.60 12.31
CA SER A 131 -15.99 -16.61 12.95
C SER A 131 -16.00 -15.69 14.16
N PHE A 132 -17.14 -15.10 14.46
CA PHE A 132 -17.29 -14.20 15.60
C PHE A 132 -18.64 -14.40 16.29
N GLU A 133 -18.66 -14.06 17.57
CA GLU A 133 -19.86 -13.86 18.35
C GLU A 133 -19.77 -12.50 19.04
N GLN A 134 -20.87 -11.75 19.04
CA GLN A 134 -20.95 -10.46 19.69
C GLN A 134 -22.27 -10.35 20.42
N ASN A 135 -22.24 -9.81 21.64
CA ASN A 135 -23.41 -9.41 22.40
C ASN A 135 -23.34 -7.90 22.65
N CYS A 136 -24.46 -7.22 22.54
CA CYS A 136 -24.55 -5.82 22.92
C CYS A 136 -24.66 -5.71 24.44
N VAL A 137 -23.94 -4.77 25.05
CA VAL A 137 -23.97 -4.59 26.50
C VAL A 137 -25.40 -4.29 26.97
N GLY A 138 -25.90 -5.11 27.91
CA GLY A 138 -27.27 -5.00 28.44
C GLY A 138 -28.36 -5.69 27.60
N HIS A 139 -27.98 -6.42 26.55
CA HIS A 139 -28.89 -7.19 25.69
C HIS A 139 -28.41 -8.64 25.55
N ASP A 140 -29.19 -9.59 26.08
CA ASP A 140 -29.03 -11.04 25.88
C ASP A 140 -30.16 -11.54 24.96
N PRO A 141 -30.12 -11.11 23.70
CA PRO A 141 -29.62 -12.01 22.66
C PRO A 141 -28.45 -11.45 21.85
N GLY A 142 -27.60 -12.34 21.38
CA GLY A 142 -26.38 -12.00 20.62
C GLY A 142 -26.53 -12.17 19.11
N LEU A 143 -25.41 -11.93 18.43
CA LEU A 143 -25.22 -12.28 17.03
C LEU A 143 -23.99 -13.16 16.88
N THR A 144 -24.06 -14.09 15.93
CA THR A 144 -22.91 -14.88 15.48
C THR A 144 -22.73 -14.69 13.98
N GLY A 145 -21.50 -14.82 13.49
CA GLY A 145 -21.25 -14.70 12.07
C GLY A 145 -19.95 -15.35 11.62
N GLN A 146 -19.84 -15.48 10.31
CA GLN A 146 -18.70 -16.07 9.62
C GLN A 146 -18.35 -15.24 8.39
N VAL A 147 -17.05 -15.11 8.16
CA VAL A 147 -16.49 -14.53 6.95
C VAL A 147 -15.51 -15.51 6.34
N HIS A 148 -15.71 -15.78 5.05
CA HIS A 148 -14.77 -16.48 4.20
C HIS A 148 -14.43 -15.57 3.03
N LEU A 149 -13.15 -15.39 2.76
CA LEU A 149 -12.66 -14.57 1.66
C LEU A 149 -11.41 -15.22 1.08
N THR A 150 -11.36 -15.28 -0.23
CA THR A 150 -10.18 -15.65 -1.00
C THR A 150 -10.03 -14.66 -2.14
N ASN A 151 -8.84 -14.12 -2.26
CA ASN A 151 -8.38 -13.25 -3.31
C ASN A 151 -7.23 -13.94 -4.05
N PRO A 152 -6.93 -13.54 -5.30
CA PRO A 152 -5.72 -14.01 -5.96
C PRO A 152 -4.46 -13.54 -5.19
N PRO A 153 -3.27 -14.04 -5.53
CA PRO A 153 -2.04 -13.54 -4.94
C PRO A 153 -1.94 -12.01 -5.07
N PRO A 154 -1.37 -11.31 -4.06
CA PRO A 154 -1.22 -9.86 -4.11
C PRO A 154 -0.49 -9.43 -5.39
N PRO A 155 -0.98 -8.40 -6.10
CA PRO A 155 -0.24 -7.84 -7.22
C PRO A 155 1.16 -7.39 -6.77
N ALA A 156 2.15 -7.53 -7.64
CA ALA A 156 3.50 -7.06 -7.32
C ALA A 156 3.52 -5.53 -7.12
N GLU A 157 4.27 -5.06 -6.12
CA GLU A 157 4.59 -3.63 -6.00
C GLU A 157 5.42 -3.16 -7.21
N LEU A 158 5.35 -1.86 -7.51
CA LEU A 158 6.18 -1.22 -8.53
C LEU A 158 7.66 -1.45 -8.19
N ALA A 159 8.35 -2.20 -9.04
CA ALA A 159 9.81 -2.24 -9.02
C ALA A 159 10.34 -1.17 -9.96
N LEU A 160 11.32 -0.42 -9.48
CA LEU A 160 11.94 0.70 -10.16
C LEU A 160 13.45 0.59 -10.01
N ASP A 161 14.17 0.84 -11.10
CA ASP A 161 15.63 0.97 -11.08
C ASP A 161 16.07 2.16 -11.93
N VAL A 162 17.18 2.78 -11.51
CA VAL A 162 17.79 3.92 -12.19
C VAL A 162 19.25 3.59 -12.44
N ASP A 163 19.68 3.77 -13.68
CA ASP A 163 21.09 3.69 -14.06
C ASP A 163 21.60 5.06 -14.49
N VAL A 164 22.88 5.32 -14.22
CA VAL A 164 23.61 6.51 -14.66
C VAL A 164 24.72 6.08 -15.60
N ALA A 165 24.74 6.65 -16.81
CA ALA A 165 25.78 6.36 -17.78
C ALA A 165 27.15 6.84 -17.26
N ALA A 166 28.20 6.05 -17.52
CA ALA A 166 29.58 6.38 -17.15
C ALA A 166 30.17 7.62 -17.85
N THR A 167 29.37 8.31 -18.68
CA THR A 167 29.77 9.52 -19.38
C THR A 167 28.74 10.62 -19.19
N GLY A 168 29.22 11.87 -19.17
CA GLY A 168 28.37 13.06 -19.17
C GLY A 168 29.02 14.15 -20.01
N THR A 169 28.35 15.30 -20.10
CA THR A 169 28.90 16.47 -20.79
C THR A 169 29.03 17.66 -19.86
N VAL A 170 29.95 18.56 -20.17
CA VAL A 170 30.09 19.87 -19.55
C VAL A 170 30.02 20.94 -20.63
N GLY A 171 29.11 21.89 -20.44
CA GLY A 171 28.92 23.03 -21.33
C GLY A 171 29.93 24.13 -21.08
N ILE A 172 30.04 25.06 -22.04
CA ILE A 172 30.86 26.27 -21.88
C ILE A 172 30.38 27.19 -20.74
N ASP A 173 29.13 27.02 -20.30
CA ASP A 173 28.52 27.72 -19.17
C ASP A 173 28.87 27.07 -17.81
N GLY A 174 29.71 26.02 -17.81
CA GLY A 174 30.17 25.34 -16.60
C GLY A 174 29.13 24.41 -15.98
N LYS A 175 28.02 24.13 -16.68
CA LYS A 175 27.01 23.15 -16.23
C LYS A 175 27.36 21.76 -16.70
N ALA A 176 27.10 20.78 -15.85
CA ALA A 176 27.22 19.37 -16.20
C ALA A 176 25.86 18.82 -16.64
N THR A 177 25.85 17.91 -17.60
CA THR A 177 24.69 17.12 -18.01
C THR A 177 25.01 15.65 -17.82
N VAL A 178 24.18 14.98 -17.03
CA VAL A 178 24.21 13.53 -16.79
C VAL A 178 23.02 12.89 -17.47
N HIS A 179 23.16 11.62 -17.83
CA HIS A 179 22.11 10.85 -18.49
C HIS A 179 22.20 9.39 -18.07
N GLY A 180 21.16 8.63 -18.39
CA GLY A 180 21.09 7.21 -18.10
C GLY A 180 19.74 6.64 -18.50
N THR A 181 19.33 5.58 -17.82
CA THR A 181 18.04 4.93 -18.06
C THR A 181 17.26 4.68 -16.78
N VAL A 182 15.94 4.56 -16.91
CA VAL A 182 15.03 4.08 -15.87
C VAL A 182 14.37 2.80 -16.36
N THR A 183 14.23 1.79 -15.49
CA THR A 183 13.39 0.61 -15.74
C THR A 183 12.30 0.51 -14.68
N CYS A 184 11.11 0.07 -15.07
CA CYS A 184 9.95 -0.07 -14.20
C CYS A 184 9.12 -1.30 -14.60
N THR A 185 8.43 -1.91 -13.62
CA THR A 185 7.52 -3.03 -13.87
C THR A 185 6.09 -2.62 -14.20
N GLU A 186 5.71 -1.39 -13.88
CA GLU A 186 4.42 -0.78 -14.24
C GLU A 186 4.65 0.66 -14.74
N PRO A 187 3.72 1.21 -15.57
CA PRO A 187 3.82 2.60 -16.01
C PRO A 187 3.84 3.58 -14.82
N ALA A 188 4.83 4.47 -14.79
CA ALA A 188 5.01 5.42 -13.70
C ALA A 188 5.74 6.70 -14.14
N ASP A 189 5.38 7.84 -13.55
CA ASP A 189 6.15 9.10 -13.64
C ASP A 189 7.25 9.10 -12.58
N VAL A 190 8.48 8.88 -13.03
CA VAL A 190 9.65 8.70 -12.16
C VAL A 190 10.40 10.02 -12.03
N LEU A 191 10.54 10.52 -10.80
CA LEU A 191 11.51 11.56 -10.49
C LEU A 191 12.88 10.92 -10.27
N VAL A 192 13.82 11.20 -11.17
CA VAL A 192 15.24 10.91 -10.99
C VAL A 192 15.88 12.16 -10.42
N ASN A 193 16.56 12.05 -9.29
CA ASN A 193 17.25 13.19 -8.70
C ASN A 193 18.51 12.77 -7.95
N GLY A 194 19.40 13.74 -7.74
CA GLY A 194 20.70 13.43 -7.20
C GLY A 194 21.60 14.64 -7.03
N ARG A 195 22.88 14.34 -6.78
CA ARG A 195 23.96 15.31 -6.63
C ARG A 195 25.13 14.87 -7.49
N ILE A 196 25.82 15.83 -8.07
CA ILE A 196 27.10 15.63 -8.75
C ILE A 196 28.17 16.45 -8.04
N ASP A 197 29.29 15.81 -7.74
CA ASP A 197 30.47 16.41 -7.14
C ASP A 197 31.70 16.16 -8.03
N GLN A 198 32.49 17.20 -8.27
CA GLN A 198 33.72 17.11 -9.04
C GLN A 198 34.84 17.90 -8.37
N VAL A 199 35.98 17.25 -8.14
CA VAL A 199 37.22 17.90 -7.74
C VAL A 199 38.01 18.23 -9.00
N GLY A 200 37.87 19.46 -9.49
CA GLY A 200 38.54 19.96 -10.70
C GLY A 200 39.74 20.85 -10.40
N ARG A 201 40.30 21.48 -11.44
CA ARG A 201 41.42 22.42 -11.28
C ARG A 201 40.99 23.70 -10.57
N SER A 202 39.76 24.15 -10.83
CA SER A 202 39.19 25.35 -10.22
C SER A 202 38.66 25.14 -8.80
N GLY A 203 38.75 23.91 -8.26
CA GLY A 203 38.25 23.55 -6.93
C GLY A 203 37.13 22.51 -6.98
N LEU A 204 36.35 22.43 -5.90
CA LEU A 204 35.20 21.54 -5.79
C LEU A 204 33.97 22.18 -6.44
N ALA A 205 33.46 21.58 -7.50
CA ALA A 205 32.17 21.88 -8.09
C ALA A 205 31.12 20.90 -7.54
N THR A 206 29.96 21.44 -7.15
CA THR A 206 28.83 20.67 -6.62
C THR A 206 27.53 21.20 -7.21
N ALA A 207 26.61 20.30 -7.54
CA ALA A 207 25.27 20.67 -7.97
C ALA A 207 24.27 19.55 -7.69
N SER A 208 23.02 19.94 -7.41
CA SER A 208 21.89 19.03 -7.46
C SER A 208 21.27 19.04 -8.85
N TYR A 209 20.66 17.91 -9.22
CA TYR A 209 19.91 17.76 -10.46
C TYR A 209 18.64 16.97 -10.20
N TYR A 210 17.66 17.15 -11.09
CA TYR A 210 16.49 16.30 -11.15
C TYR A 210 15.89 16.32 -12.55
N THR A 211 15.12 15.28 -12.87
CA THR A 211 14.31 15.20 -14.08
C THR A 211 13.14 14.24 -13.85
N ARG A 212 12.10 14.34 -14.67
CA ARG A 212 10.96 13.41 -14.67
C ARG A 212 10.98 12.56 -15.93
N VAL A 213 10.64 11.30 -15.77
CA VAL A 213 10.71 10.28 -16.83
C VAL A 213 9.41 9.50 -16.82
N ASP A 214 8.67 9.57 -17.92
CA ASP A 214 7.56 8.65 -18.16
C ASP A 214 8.15 7.26 -18.44
N CYS A 215 8.12 6.39 -17.43
CA CYS A 215 8.60 5.03 -17.55
C CYS A 215 7.44 4.09 -17.90
N ALA A 216 7.69 3.18 -18.84
CA ALA A 216 6.77 2.09 -19.17
C ALA A 216 7.52 0.75 -19.18
N PRO A 217 6.86 -0.37 -18.85
CA PRO A 217 7.49 -1.69 -18.85
C PRO A 217 8.07 -2.07 -20.21
N GLY A 218 9.18 -2.80 -20.19
CA GLY A 218 9.87 -3.27 -21.39
C GLY A 218 11.19 -2.55 -21.65
N THR A 219 11.19 -1.55 -22.54
CA THR A 219 12.44 -0.87 -22.93
C THR A 219 12.84 0.19 -21.90
N PRO A 220 14.10 0.20 -21.42
CA PRO A 220 14.56 1.23 -20.49
C PRO A 220 14.34 2.65 -21.04
N ALA A 221 13.70 3.51 -20.24
CA ALA A 221 13.41 4.89 -20.60
C ALA A 221 14.65 5.75 -20.40
N ALA A 222 15.13 6.40 -21.46
CA ALA A 222 16.27 7.28 -21.39
C ALA A 222 15.93 8.59 -20.66
N TRP A 223 16.87 9.10 -19.88
CA TRP A 223 16.72 10.37 -19.18
C TRP A 223 17.98 11.22 -19.28
N THR A 224 17.80 12.53 -19.15
CA THR A 224 18.89 13.50 -19.09
C THR A 224 18.54 14.59 -18.09
N ALA A 225 19.54 15.09 -17.37
CA ALA A 225 19.39 16.16 -16.41
C ALA A 225 20.62 17.07 -16.41
N THR A 226 20.37 18.38 -16.35
CA THR A 226 21.44 19.39 -16.27
C THR A 226 21.59 19.87 -14.84
N ALA A 227 22.79 19.75 -14.31
CA ALA A 227 23.19 20.20 -12.99
C ALA A 227 23.86 21.57 -13.09
N THR A 228 23.29 22.57 -12.42
CA THR A 228 23.87 23.92 -12.36
C THR A 228 24.68 24.07 -11.07
N PRO A 229 25.98 24.45 -11.14
CA PRO A 229 26.82 24.63 -9.95
C PRO A 229 26.14 25.50 -8.90
N SER A 230 26.16 25.08 -7.64
CA SER A 230 25.57 25.85 -6.52
C SER A 230 26.48 26.98 -6.03
N GLY A 231 27.69 27.12 -6.58
CA GLY A 231 28.69 28.14 -6.22
C GLY A 231 29.38 28.72 -7.45
N SER A 232 30.52 29.37 -7.23
CA SER A 232 31.30 30.02 -8.30
C SER A 232 32.25 29.09 -9.07
N VAL A 233 32.44 27.85 -8.60
CA VAL A 233 33.30 26.86 -9.26
C VAL A 233 32.49 26.11 -10.32
N PRO A 234 32.83 26.24 -11.61
CA PRO A 234 32.14 25.52 -12.69
C PRO A 234 32.56 24.05 -12.73
N PHE A 235 31.74 23.19 -13.32
CA PHE A 235 32.20 21.87 -13.75
C PHE A 235 33.21 22.00 -14.90
N GLU A 236 34.09 21.01 -15.01
CA GLU A 236 35.15 20.91 -15.99
C GLU A 236 35.15 19.52 -16.65
N LYS A 237 35.93 19.37 -17.73
CA LYS A 237 36.20 18.06 -18.31
C LYS A 237 37.01 17.23 -17.31
N GLY A 238 36.54 16.04 -16.97
CA GLY A 238 37.19 15.14 -16.03
C GLY A 238 36.19 14.23 -15.33
N ASP A 239 36.64 13.47 -14.35
CA ASP A 239 35.79 12.56 -13.60
C ASP A 239 34.97 13.34 -12.55
N ALA A 240 33.76 12.88 -12.32
CA ALA A 240 32.83 13.39 -11.32
C ALA A 240 32.10 12.20 -10.68
N VAL A 241 31.71 12.35 -9.42
CA VAL A 241 30.89 11.37 -8.71
C VAL A 241 29.45 11.84 -8.75
N VAL A 242 28.55 10.96 -9.16
CA VAL A 242 27.11 11.23 -9.26
C VAL A 242 26.38 10.34 -8.26
N GLU A 243 25.77 10.96 -7.25
CA GLU A 243 24.78 10.33 -6.39
C GLU A 243 23.41 10.39 -7.06
N PHE A 244 22.64 9.31 -7.02
CA PHE A 244 21.33 9.26 -7.67
C PHE A 244 20.33 8.40 -6.90
N LYS A 245 19.05 8.72 -7.07
CA LYS A 245 17.92 7.89 -6.69
C LYS A 245 16.75 8.14 -7.65
N GLY A 246 15.87 7.14 -7.77
CA GLY A 246 14.57 7.25 -8.41
C GLY A 246 13.46 7.22 -7.37
N GLN A 247 12.37 7.95 -7.62
CA GLN A 247 11.15 7.84 -6.85
C GLN A 247 9.91 7.95 -7.74
N ALA A 248 8.89 7.16 -7.45
CA ALA A 248 7.61 7.19 -8.14
C ALA A 248 6.47 6.77 -7.21
N THR A 249 5.25 7.11 -7.57
CA THR A 249 4.05 6.57 -6.90
C THR A 249 3.71 5.22 -7.52
N ASP A 250 3.60 4.20 -6.69
CA ASP A 250 3.10 2.88 -7.07
C ASP A 250 1.65 3.01 -7.58
N PRO A 251 1.34 2.62 -8.83
CA PRO A 251 0.00 2.75 -9.39
C PRO A 251 -1.00 1.74 -8.83
N VAL A 252 -0.53 0.66 -8.21
CA VAL A 252 -1.35 -0.39 -7.58
C VAL A 252 -1.73 0.02 -6.16
N TYR A 253 -0.75 0.42 -5.36
CA TYR A 253 -0.92 0.64 -3.93
C TYR A 253 -0.90 2.12 -3.50
N GLY A 254 -0.60 3.04 -4.42
CA GLY A 254 -0.66 4.49 -4.19
C GLY A 254 0.44 5.07 -3.30
N HIS A 255 1.38 4.25 -2.80
CA HIS A 255 2.48 4.70 -1.96
C HIS A 255 3.71 5.10 -2.78
N THR A 256 4.66 5.83 -2.19
CA THR A 256 5.91 6.18 -2.87
C THR A 256 6.93 5.06 -2.77
N VAL A 257 7.39 4.57 -3.93
CA VAL A 257 8.55 3.69 -4.07
C VAL A 257 9.78 4.55 -4.31
N VAL A 258 10.88 4.24 -3.62
CA VAL A 258 12.16 4.94 -3.75
C VAL A 258 13.27 3.89 -3.93
N THR A 259 14.13 4.08 -4.93
CA THR A 259 15.31 3.22 -5.10
C THR A 259 16.30 3.42 -3.96
N GLY A 260 17.22 2.48 -3.77
CA GLY A 260 18.42 2.74 -2.95
C GLY A 260 19.19 3.95 -3.47
N LEU A 261 19.94 4.62 -2.58
CA LEU A 261 20.88 5.67 -2.97
C LEU A 261 22.05 5.01 -3.72
N GLY A 262 22.21 5.34 -4.99
CA GLY A 262 23.29 4.88 -5.84
C GLY A 262 24.39 5.94 -6.02
N THR A 263 25.59 5.48 -6.39
CA THR A 263 26.72 6.33 -6.76
C THR A 263 27.36 5.81 -8.04
N ALA A 264 27.71 6.71 -8.96
CA ALA A 264 28.40 6.36 -10.21
C ALA A 264 29.57 7.31 -10.48
N ASP A 265 30.68 6.77 -10.98
CA ASP A 265 31.78 7.56 -11.55
C ASP A 265 31.44 7.93 -12.99
N VAL A 266 31.45 9.23 -13.30
CA VAL A 266 31.07 9.77 -14.60
C VAL A 266 32.20 10.62 -15.18
N SER A 267 32.68 10.25 -16.37
CA SER A 267 33.65 11.08 -17.08
C SER A 267 32.94 12.17 -17.90
N LEU A 268 33.04 13.42 -17.44
CA LEU A 268 32.52 14.60 -18.12
C LEU A 268 33.38 14.98 -19.33
N ARG A 269 32.76 15.06 -20.50
CA ARG A 269 33.37 15.49 -21.77
C ARG A 269 32.85 16.86 -22.15
N ARG A 270 33.59 17.62 -22.95
CA ARG A 270 33.02 18.86 -23.51
C ARG A 270 31.89 18.48 -24.47
N SER A 271 30.76 19.20 -24.38
CA SER A 271 29.66 19.13 -25.35
C SER A 271 30.12 19.53 -26.76
#